data_AF-A0A7J9XU48-F1
#
_entry.id   AF-A0A7J9XU48-F1
#
_cell.length_a   1.000
_cell.length_b   1.000
_cell.length_c   1.000
_cell.angle_alpha   90.00
_cell.angle_beta   90.00
_cell.angle_gamma   90.00
#
_symmetry.space_group_name_H-M   'P 1'
#
loop_
_entity.id
_entity.type
_entity.pdbx_description
1 polymer ?
#
loop_
_entity_poly.entity_id
_entity_poly.type
_entity_poly.pdbx_seq_one_letter_code
_entity_poly.pdbx_strand_id
1 'polypeptide(L)'
;MPEGRCTGTQAVPTLTLQDVADLANVQRAVVSMWRNRPMVRGRFLPFPDPIATAGGLERFSRDEIVGWLRDTGRGNNGEAALDAPALSVPAGAPLEDLVTLLCLRTHSGEELSGTTPEERDDLARGIDPHDEFMLREVRAAEGGAGALEFVDELVEAAFGGGDALARLERGRLGR
;
A
#
# COMPACT_ATOMS: atom_id res chain seq x y z
N MET A 1 49.66 -6.42 20.15
CA MET A 1 50.07 -5.76 18.89
C MET A 1 49.60 -6.65 17.74
N PRO A 2 48.99 -6.10 16.68
CA PRO A 2 47.55 -6.23 16.46
C PRO A 2 47.14 -7.00 15.18
N GLU A 3 45.89 -7.47 15.24
CA GLU A 3 44.84 -7.40 14.21
C GLU A 3 45.07 -7.97 12.79
N GLY A 4 44.44 -9.12 12.56
CA GLY A 4 44.02 -9.57 11.24
C GLY A 4 42.53 -9.93 11.26
N ARG A 5 41.65 -8.97 11.58
CA ARG A 5 40.21 -9.14 11.35
C ARG A 5 39.99 -9.02 9.84
N CYS A 6 39.92 -10.16 9.16
CA CYS A 6 39.34 -10.27 7.83
C CYS A 6 37.89 -9.75 7.93
N THR A 7 37.69 -8.49 7.56
CA THR A 7 36.36 -7.96 7.30
C THR A 7 35.84 -8.75 6.12
N GLY A 8 34.96 -9.73 6.40
CA GLY A 8 34.24 -10.42 5.35
C GLY A 8 33.62 -9.36 4.45
N THR A 9 33.88 -9.44 3.15
CA THR A 9 33.08 -8.76 2.14
C THR A 9 31.62 -9.08 2.46
N GLN A 10 30.93 -8.13 3.08
CA GLN A 10 29.49 -8.18 3.24
C GLN A 10 28.99 -8.04 1.81
N ALA A 11 28.67 -9.17 1.18
CA ALA A 11 28.12 -9.17 -0.16
C ALA A 11 26.85 -8.31 -0.11
N VAL A 12 26.88 -7.17 -0.80
CA VAL A 12 25.73 -6.27 -0.90
C VAL A 12 24.57 -7.14 -1.38
N PRO A 13 23.45 -7.21 -0.65
CA PRO A 13 22.35 -8.08 -1.04
C PRO A 13 21.87 -7.65 -2.44
N THR A 14 21.95 -8.58 -3.40
CA THR A 14 21.60 -8.31 -4.79
C THR A 14 20.32 -9.05 -5.20
N LEU A 15 19.54 -8.41 -6.05
CA LEU A 15 18.28 -8.94 -6.59
C LEU A 15 18.41 -9.15 -8.09
N THR A 16 17.81 -10.20 -8.62
CA THR A 16 17.52 -10.34 -10.05
C THR A 16 16.23 -9.60 -10.40
N LEU A 17 15.94 -9.42 -11.69
CA LEU A 17 14.67 -8.82 -12.12
C LEU A 17 13.44 -9.63 -11.66
N GLN A 18 13.59 -10.95 -11.49
CA GLN A 18 12.53 -11.80 -10.95
C GLN A 18 12.37 -11.55 -9.45
N ASP A 19 13.47 -11.47 -8.70
CA ASP A 19 13.42 -11.15 -7.27
C ASP A 19 12.83 -9.75 -7.00
N VAL A 20 13.03 -8.78 -7.91
CA VAL A 20 12.37 -7.46 -7.84
C VAL A 20 10.86 -7.59 -8.07
N ALA A 21 10.44 -8.45 -9.00
CA ALA A 21 9.03 -8.69 -9.27
C ALA A 21 8.34 -9.35 -8.07
N ASP A 22 9.00 -10.34 -7.48
CA ASP A 22 8.54 -11.05 -6.29
C ASP A 22 8.54 -10.09 -5.08
N LEU A 23 9.60 -9.29 -4.89
CA LEU A 23 9.67 -8.26 -3.85
C LEU A 23 8.58 -7.21 -3.99
N ALA A 24 8.15 -6.90 -5.21
CA ALA A 24 7.10 -5.95 -5.49
C ALA A 24 5.74 -6.64 -5.73
N ASN A 25 5.59 -7.95 -5.51
CA ASN A 25 4.36 -8.72 -5.78
C ASN A 25 3.64 -8.36 -7.10
N VAL A 26 4.44 -8.25 -8.16
CA VAL A 26 3.97 -8.03 -9.53
C VAL A 26 4.61 -9.05 -10.46
N GLN A 27 4.09 -9.15 -11.68
CA GLN A 27 4.72 -9.98 -12.70
C GLN A 27 6.01 -9.33 -13.22
N ARG A 28 7.00 -10.15 -13.57
CA ARG A 28 8.27 -9.70 -14.18
C ARG A 28 8.09 -8.76 -15.37
N ALA A 29 7.04 -8.95 -16.18
CA ALA A 29 6.73 -8.07 -17.32
C ALA A 29 6.43 -6.62 -16.90
N VAL A 30 5.84 -6.42 -15.72
CA VAL A 30 5.55 -5.09 -15.15
C VAL A 30 6.85 -4.38 -14.76
N VAL A 31 7.81 -5.11 -14.18
CA VAL A 31 9.15 -4.58 -13.86
C VAL A 31 9.90 -4.18 -15.14
N SER A 32 9.81 -4.99 -16.21
CA SER A 32 10.37 -4.61 -17.52
C SER A 32 9.71 -3.34 -18.09
N MET A 33 8.41 -3.16 -17.89
CA MET A 33 7.68 -1.97 -18.32
C MET A 33 8.11 -0.72 -17.55
N TRP A 34 8.44 -0.84 -16.26
CA TRP A 34 8.93 0.26 -15.44
C TRP A 34 10.24 0.85 -15.93
N ARG A 35 11.15 0.01 -16.43
CA ARG A 35 12.42 0.43 -17.03
C ARG A 35 12.22 1.35 -18.22
N ASN A 36 11.16 1.13 -18.99
CA ASN A 36 10.83 1.93 -20.16
C ASN A 36 10.01 3.18 -19.83
N ARG A 37 9.60 3.37 -18.57
CA ARG A 37 8.73 4.47 -18.11
C ARG A 37 9.32 5.14 -16.87
N PRO A 38 10.35 5.99 -17.05
CA PRO A 38 11.04 6.67 -15.94
C PRO A 38 10.23 7.84 -15.37
N MET A 39 9.14 8.27 -16.03
CA MET A 39 8.26 9.29 -15.46
C MET A 39 7.23 8.65 -14.52
N VAL A 40 7.20 9.12 -13.27
CA VAL A 40 6.26 8.73 -12.23
C VAL A 40 5.69 10.01 -11.62
N ARG A 41 4.37 10.21 -11.69
CA ARG A 41 3.68 11.41 -11.14
C ARG A 41 4.33 12.75 -11.57
N GLY A 42 4.76 12.84 -12.84
CA GLY A 42 5.40 14.03 -13.39
C GLY A 42 6.85 14.27 -12.95
N ARG A 43 7.45 13.36 -12.17
CA ARG A 43 8.87 13.38 -11.78
C ARG A 43 9.65 12.31 -12.54
N PHE A 44 10.90 12.61 -12.88
CA PHE A 44 11.81 11.66 -13.50
C PHE A 44 12.49 10.81 -12.42
N LEU A 45 12.03 9.58 -12.27
CA LEU A 45 12.53 8.56 -11.33
C LEU A 45 12.84 7.29 -12.14
N PRO A 46 14.01 7.23 -12.80
CA PRO A 46 14.39 6.08 -13.62
C PRO A 46 14.54 4.82 -12.77
N PHE A 47 14.27 3.67 -13.37
CA PHE A 47 14.51 2.38 -12.71
C PHE A 47 16.01 2.23 -12.40
N PRO A 48 16.40 1.71 -11.22
CA PRO A 48 17.80 1.56 -10.82
C PRO A 48 18.65 0.78 -11.81
N ASP A 49 19.90 1.21 -11.98
CA ASP A 49 20.85 0.53 -12.84
C ASP A 49 21.38 -0.77 -12.20
N PRO A 50 21.72 -1.80 -13.00
CA PRO A 50 22.30 -3.02 -12.47
C PRO A 50 23.71 -2.76 -11.93
N ILE A 51 23.99 -3.23 -10.71
CA ILE A 51 25.31 -3.11 -10.08
C ILE A 51 26.30 -4.17 -10.58
N ALA A 52 25.80 -5.27 -11.15
CA ALA A 52 26.61 -6.31 -11.76
C ALA A 52 25.84 -7.12 -12.80
N THR A 53 26.55 -7.78 -13.71
CA THR A 53 26.00 -8.82 -14.58
C THR A 53 26.78 -10.10 -14.36
N ALA A 54 26.12 -11.14 -13.82
CA ALA A 54 26.74 -12.42 -13.51
C ALA A 54 26.05 -13.53 -14.32
N GLY A 55 26.79 -14.22 -15.19
CA GLY A 55 26.23 -15.31 -16.01
C GLY A 55 25.12 -14.86 -16.97
N GLY A 56 25.13 -13.60 -17.41
CA GLY A 56 24.09 -13.03 -18.28
C GLY A 56 22.82 -12.56 -17.55
N LEU A 57 22.77 -12.66 -16.22
CA LEU A 57 21.71 -12.06 -15.40
C LEU A 57 22.18 -10.74 -14.80
N GLU A 58 21.38 -9.70 -15.01
CA GLU A 58 21.50 -8.41 -14.31
C GLU A 58 21.20 -8.58 -12.82
N ARG A 59 22.03 -7.98 -11.98
CA ARG A 59 21.92 -7.93 -10.53
C ARG A 59 21.76 -6.48 -10.10
N PHE A 60 20.76 -6.21 -9.29
CA PHE A 60 20.40 -4.89 -8.78
C PHE A 60 20.71 -4.82 -7.29
N SER A 61 21.06 -3.63 -6.82
CA SER A 61 21.17 -3.37 -5.38
C SER A 61 19.79 -3.49 -4.72
N ARG A 62 19.68 -4.30 -3.67
CA ARG A 62 18.43 -4.41 -2.91
C ARG A 62 18.00 -3.06 -2.34
N ASP A 63 18.93 -2.31 -1.76
CA ASP A 63 18.61 -1.05 -1.07
C ASP A 63 18.15 0.03 -2.04
N GLU A 64 18.74 0.08 -3.23
CA GLU A 64 18.37 1.01 -4.29
C GLU A 64 17.00 0.68 -4.88
N ILE A 65 16.71 -0.61 -5.08
CA ILE A 65 15.37 -1.06 -5.52
C ILE A 65 14.32 -0.75 -4.46
N VAL A 66 14.59 -1.03 -3.18
CA VAL A 66 13.66 -0.74 -2.09
C VAL A 66 13.40 0.77 -1.97
N GLY A 67 14.45 1.59 -2.05
CA GLY A 67 14.33 3.05 -2.08
C GLY A 67 13.49 3.52 -3.27
N TRP A 68 13.77 3.02 -4.47
CA TRP A 68 13.03 3.38 -5.66
C TRP A 68 11.56 2.92 -5.62
N LEU A 69 11.25 1.73 -5.12
CA LEU A 69 9.86 1.26 -4.97
C LEU A 69 9.10 2.15 -3.96
N ARG A 70 9.76 2.59 -2.88
CA ARG A 70 9.21 3.54 -1.92
C ARG A 70 8.95 4.91 -2.56
N ASP A 71 9.92 5.44 -3.30
CA ASP A 71 9.83 6.78 -3.92
C ASP A 71 8.83 6.82 -5.08
N THR A 72 8.68 5.71 -5.81
CA THR A 72 7.74 5.61 -6.94
C THR A 72 6.36 5.07 -6.55
N GLY A 73 6.24 4.44 -5.38
CA GLY A 73 5.02 3.75 -4.94
C GLY A 73 4.63 2.58 -5.86
N ARG A 74 5.60 1.96 -6.55
CA ARG A 74 5.37 0.84 -7.47
C ARG A 74 5.49 -0.49 -6.73
N GLY A 75 4.57 -1.43 -7.01
CA GLY A 75 4.52 -2.75 -6.39
C GLY A 75 3.32 -2.96 -5.46
N ASN A 76 3.04 -4.22 -5.15
CA ASN A 76 1.98 -4.75 -4.30
C ASN A 76 2.51 -5.40 -3.00
N ASN A 77 3.81 -5.26 -2.69
CA ASN A 77 4.44 -5.83 -1.49
C ASN A 77 5.04 -4.70 -0.64
N GLY A 78 4.30 -4.32 0.39
CA GLY A 78 4.66 -3.28 1.36
C GLY A 78 5.46 -3.77 2.57
N GLU A 79 6.31 -4.79 2.44
CA GLU A 79 7.17 -5.26 3.56
C GLU A 79 8.44 -4.41 3.75
N ALA A 80 8.29 -3.10 3.69
CA ALA A 80 9.19 -2.15 4.31
C ALA A 80 8.40 -1.33 5.32
N ALA A 81 8.00 -2.03 6.38
CA ALA A 81 7.53 -1.47 7.64
C ALA A 81 8.25 -0.16 7.99
N LEU A 82 7.48 0.90 8.17
CA LEU A 82 7.63 1.78 9.32
C LEU A 82 6.22 2.05 9.85
N ASP A 83 6.00 1.53 11.06
CA ASP A 83 4.92 1.71 12.02
C ASP A 83 3.45 1.55 11.59
N ALA A 84 2.86 0.43 12.01
CA ALA A 84 1.57 0.52 12.67
C ALA A 84 1.44 -0.56 13.77
N PRO A 85 1.56 -0.15 15.03
CA PRO A 85 0.69 -0.65 16.08
C PRO A 85 -0.37 0.40 16.48
N ALA A 86 -0.82 1.27 15.56
CA ALA A 86 -1.58 2.46 15.96
C ALA A 86 -3.12 2.30 15.92
N LEU A 87 -3.67 1.58 14.95
CA LEU A 87 -5.11 1.53 14.77
C LEU A 87 -5.69 0.22 15.33
N SER A 88 -5.91 0.18 16.65
CA SER A 88 -6.82 -0.83 17.19
C SER A 88 -8.19 -0.61 16.58
N VAL A 89 -8.67 -1.60 15.80
CA VAL A 89 -10.00 -1.54 15.19
C VAL A 89 -11.03 -1.10 16.26
N PRO A 90 -11.85 -0.07 16.01
CA PRO A 90 -12.79 0.43 17.00
C PRO A 90 -13.66 -0.71 17.55
N ALA A 91 -13.77 -0.82 18.87
CA ALA A 91 -14.62 -1.81 19.49
C ALA A 91 -16.09 -1.51 19.15
N GLY A 92 -16.81 -2.52 18.66
CA GLY A 92 -18.25 -2.41 18.34
C GLY A 92 -18.60 -2.09 16.88
N ALA A 93 -17.66 -1.65 16.03
CA ALA A 93 -17.94 -1.44 14.60
C ALA A 93 -17.88 -2.77 13.84
N PRO A 94 -18.95 -3.25 13.18
CA PRO A 94 -18.89 -4.51 12.45
C PRO A 94 -17.93 -4.40 11.25
N LEU A 95 -17.30 -5.52 10.86
CA LEU A 95 -16.31 -5.52 9.78
C LEU A 95 -16.92 -5.04 8.45
N GLU A 96 -18.18 -5.41 8.18
CA GLU A 96 -18.91 -5.01 6.99
C GLU A 96 -19.05 -3.47 6.88
N ASP A 97 -19.34 -2.79 8.00
CA ASP A 97 -19.39 -1.32 8.03
C ASP A 97 -18.02 -0.71 7.76
N LEU A 98 -16.95 -1.28 8.34
CA LEU A 98 -15.59 -0.79 8.12
C LEU A 98 -15.15 -0.97 6.67
N VAL A 99 -15.50 -2.10 6.05
CA VAL A 99 -15.24 -2.35 4.62
C VAL A 99 -16.04 -1.37 3.75
N THR A 100 -17.31 -1.14 4.10
CA THR A 100 -18.19 -0.20 3.39
C THR A 100 -17.64 1.23 3.45
N LEU A 101 -17.25 1.70 4.64
CA LEU A 101 -16.65 3.01 4.83
C LEU A 101 -15.30 3.12 4.12
N LEU A 102 -14.48 2.06 4.13
CA LEU A 102 -13.24 1.99 3.37
C LEU A 102 -13.48 2.13 1.87
N CYS A 103 -14.48 1.44 1.33
CA CYS A 103 -14.89 1.57 -0.06
C CYS A 103 -15.30 3.00 -0.38
N LEU A 104 -16.11 3.63 0.48
CA LEU A 104 -16.54 5.01 0.32
C LEU A 104 -15.33 5.97 0.28
N ARG A 105 -14.44 5.95 1.29
CA ARG A 105 -13.22 6.80 1.35
C ARG A 105 -12.32 6.58 0.14
N THR A 106 -12.14 5.34 -0.30
CA THR A 106 -11.27 5.00 -1.43
C THR A 106 -11.80 5.54 -2.75
N HIS A 107 -13.13 5.47 -2.98
CA HIS A 107 -13.75 5.89 -4.24
C HIS A 107 -14.09 7.38 -4.28
N SER A 108 -14.41 7.99 -3.13
CA SER A 108 -14.60 9.44 -3.04
C SER A 108 -13.28 10.18 -3.06
N GLY A 109 -12.24 9.61 -2.43
CA GLY A 109 -10.99 10.30 -2.14
C GLY A 109 -11.12 11.38 -1.06
N GLU A 110 -12.29 11.50 -0.44
CA GLU A 110 -12.67 12.54 0.52
C GLU A 110 -12.65 12.01 1.95
N GLU A 111 -12.24 12.86 2.89
CA GLU A 111 -12.21 12.50 4.31
C GLU A 111 -13.59 12.29 4.92
N LEU A 112 -13.74 11.18 5.65
CA LEU A 112 -15.01 10.80 6.25
C LEU A 112 -15.13 11.30 7.69
N SER A 113 -14.00 11.55 8.36
CA SER A 113 -13.95 12.16 9.67
C SER A 113 -14.68 13.52 9.64
N GLY A 114 -15.51 13.77 10.65
CA GLY A 114 -16.30 15.00 10.73
C GLY A 114 -17.50 15.10 9.77
N THR A 115 -17.69 14.13 8.86
CA THR A 115 -18.88 14.12 7.97
C THR A 115 -20.14 13.65 8.69
N THR A 116 -21.26 14.24 8.32
CA THR A 116 -22.60 13.82 8.71
C THR A 116 -23.05 12.58 7.93
N PRO A 117 -24.03 11.81 8.43
CA PRO A 117 -24.64 10.73 7.66
C PRO A 117 -25.18 11.18 6.30
N GLU A 118 -25.75 12.38 6.23
CA GLU A 118 -26.30 12.98 5.00
C GLU A 118 -25.19 13.26 3.97
N GLU A 119 -24.06 13.83 4.41
CA GLU A 119 -22.90 14.07 3.53
C GLU A 119 -22.32 12.75 2.98
N ARG A 120 -22.29 11.68 3.80
CA ARG A 120 -21.85 10.35 3.35
C ARG A 120 -22.81 9.72 2.35
N ASP A 121 -24.11 9.90 2.55
CA ASP A 121 -25.14 9.48 1.57
C ASP A 121 -24.98 10.23 0.25
N ASP A 122 -24.70 11.52 0.28
CA ASP A 122 -24.44 12.31 -0.93
C ASP A 122 -23.17 11.87 -1.67
N LEU A 123 -22.08 11.62 -0.95
CA LEU A 123 -20.85 11.04 -1.51
C LEU A 123 -21.13 9.67 -2.15
N ALA A 124 -21.85 8.80 -1.46
CA ALA A 124 -22.20 7.48 -1.95
C ALA A 124 -23.10 7.55 -3.19
N ARG A 125 -24.09 8.45 -3.22
CA ARG A 125 -24.98 8.67 -4.37
C ARG A 125 -24.23 9.23 -5.58
N GLY A 126 -23.19 10.04 -5.35
CA GLY A 126 -22.33 10.54 -6.41
C GLY A 126 -21.54 9.43 -7.12
N ILE A 127 -21.20 8.36 -6.39
CA ILE A 127 -20.41 7.22 -6.90
C ILE A 127 -21.30 6.09 -7.42
N ASP A 128 -22.39 5.79 -6.69
CA ASP A 128 -23.32 4.70 -6.95
C ASP A 128 -24.77 5.25 -7.05
N PRO A 129 -25.11 5.98 -8.12
CA PRO A 129 -26.43 6.60 -8.26
C PRO A 129 -27.57 5.58 -8.46
N HIS A 130 -27.24 4.34 -8.82
CA HIS A 130 -28.22 3.28 -9.11
C HIS A 130 -28.36 2.24 -8.00
N ASP A 131 -27.64 2.39 -6.87
CA ASP A 131 -27.66 1.45 -5.75
C ASP A 131 -27.25 0.01 -6.16
N GLU A 132 -26.18 -0.11 -6.95
CA GLU A 132 -25.66 -1.39 -7.46
C GLU A 132 -24.40 -1.86 -6.73
N PHE A 133 -23.80 -1.03 -5.86
CA PHE A 133 -22.49 -1.31 -5.26
C PHE A 133 -22.40 -1.09 -3.75
N MET A 134 -22.65 0.14 -3.26
CA MET A 134 -22.35 0.50 -1.87
C MET A 134 -23.30 1.52 -1.25
N LEU A 135 -24.24 2.08 -2.02
CA LEU A 135 -25.11 3.15 -1.53
C LEU A 135 -26.01 2.67 -0.37
N ARG A 136 -26.64 1.51 -0.50
CA ARG A 136 -27.46 0.90 0.55
C ARG A 136 -26.66 0.58 1.80
N GLU A 137 -25.46 0.06 1.62
CA GLU A 137 -24.57 -0.32 2.70
C GLU A 137 -24.12 0.93 3.46
N VAL A 138 -23.76 2.01 2.77
CA VAL A 138 -23.40 3.30 3.39
C VAL A 138 -24.56 3.87 4.21
N ARG A 139 -25.80 3.74 3.71
CA ARG A 139 -27.01 4.16 4.46
C ARG A 139 -27.28 3.31 5.70
N ALA A 140 -26.89 2.05 5.68
CA ALA A 140 -27.10 1.11 6.78
C ALA A 140 -25.96 1.12 7.80
N ALA A 141 -24.76 1.60 7.43
CA ALA A 141 -23.58 1.56 8.26
C ALA A 141 -23.71 2.44 9.52
N GLU A 142 -23.53 1.82 10.68
CA GLU A 142 -23.62 2.48 12.00
C GLU A 142 -22.22 2.86 12.54
N GLY A 143 -21.33 3.28 11.63
CA GLY A 143 -19.97 3.73 11.98
C GLY A 143 -19.98 5.01 12.81
N GLY A 144 -19.65 4.90 14.10
CA GLY A 144 -19.40 6.06 14.96
C GLY A 144 -18.12 6.81 14.58
N ALA A 145 -17.89 7.99 15.16
CA ALA A 145 -16.75 8.87 14.84
C ALA A 145 -15.39 8.15 14.79
N GLY A 146 -15.11 7.28 15.77
CA GLY A 146 -13.86 6.51 15.80
C GLY A 146 -13.69 5.51 14.66
N ALA A 147 -14.78 5.03 14.04
CA ALA A 147 -14.71 4.18 12.84
C ALA A 147 -14.33 4.96 11.58
N LEU A 148 -14.83 6.20 11.47
CA LEU A 148 -14.50 7.10 10.36
C LEU A 148 -13.02 7.51 10.44
N GLU A 149 -12.57 7.97 11.61
CA GLU A 149 -11.16 8.31 11.86
C GLU A 149 -10.23 7.12 11.58
N PHE A 150 -10.59 5.94 12.07
CA PHE A 150 -9.83 4.71 11.81
C PHE A 150 -9.71 4.42 10.31
N VAL A 151 -10.79 4.56 9.53
CA VAL A 151 -10.76 4.29 8.08
C VAL A 151 -9.91 5.32 7.34
N ASP A 152 -10.00 6.59 7.73
CA ASP A 152 -9.19 7.65 7.13
C ASP A 152 -7.70 7.42 7.40
N GLU A 153 -7.33 7.19 8.67
CA GLU A 153 -5.94 6.87 9.02
C GLU A 153 -5.46 5.57 8.34
N LEU A 154 -6.32 4.57 8.18
CA LEU A 154 -6.00 3.33 7.50
C LEU A 154 -5.71 3.55 6.01
N VAL A 155 -6.51 4.37 5.32
CA VAL A 155 -6.31 4.70 3.91
C VAL A 155 -5.05 5.55 3.73
N GLU A 156 -4.82 6.54 4.60
CA GLU A 156 -3.60 7.36 4.56
C GLU A 156 -2.33 6.54 4.81
N ALA A 157 -2.40 5.51 5.65
CA ALA A 157 -1.30 4.60 5.91
C ALA A 157 -1.13 3.50 4.84
N ALA A 158 -2.13 3.30 3.98
CA ALA A 158 -2.18 2.21 3.00
C ALA A 158 -1.79 2.67 1.59
N PHE A 159 -1.21 1.76 0.81
CA PHE A 159 -0.89 1.99 -0.60
C PHE A 159 -2.08 1.65 -1.51
N GLY A 160 -3.23 2.28 -1.24
CA GLY A 160 -4.49 2.09 -1.96
C GLY A 160 -5.48 1.11 -1.30
N GLY A 161 -6.69 1.03 -1.86
CA GLY A 161 -7.81 0.32 -1.23
C GLY A 161 -7.57 -1.18 -0.95
N GLY A 162 -6.81 -1.87 -1.82
CA GLY A 162 -6.48 -3.29 -1.61
C GLY A 162 -5.54 -3.54 -0.42
N ASP A 163 -4.55 -2.67 -0.20
CA ASP A 163 -3.66 -2.74 0.97
C ASP A 163 -4.42 -2.38 2.25
N ALA A 164 -5.28 -1.36 2.18
CA ALA A 164 -6.13 -0.96 3.29
C ALA A 164 -7.06 -2.12 3.75
N LEU A 165 -7.69 -2.83 2.80
CA LEU A 165 -8.54 -3.99 3.11
C LEU A 165 -7.73 -5.13 3.76
N ALA A 166 -6.57 -5.48 3.21
CA ALA A 166 -5.72 -6.52 3.76
C ALA A 166 -5.26 -6.22 5.19
N ARG A 167 -4.98 -4.94 5.49
CA ARG A 167 -4.63 -4.48 6.84
C ARG A 167 -5.83 -4.52 7.79
N LEU A 168 -7.01 -4.12 7.33
CA LEU A 168 -8.27 -4.21 8.08
C LEU A 168 -8.57 -5.65 8.53
N GLU A 169 -8.49 -6.60 7.59
CA GLU A 169 -8.75 -8.03 7.86
C GLU A 169 -7.74 -8.61 8.87
N ARG A 170 -6.45 -8.31 8.71
CA ARG A 170 -5.39 -8.74 9.66
C ARG A 170 -5.62 -8.19 11.07
N GLY A 171 -6.02 -6.92 11.19
CA GLY A 171 -6.31 -6.28 12.48
C GLY A 171 -7.50 -6.91 13.23
N ARG A 172 -8.45 -7.51 12.50
CA ARG A 172 -9.59 -8.24 13.09
C ARG A 172 -9.25 -9.66 13.52
N LEU A 173 -8.42 -10.37 12.74
CA LEU A 173 -8.01 -11.75 13.03
C LEU A 173 -7.05 -11.85 14.23
N GLY A 174 -6.39 -10.77 14.60
CA GLY A 174 -5.49 -10.71 15.76
C GLY A 174 -6.18 -10.54 17.13
N ARG A 175 -7.52 -10.60 17.20
CA ARG A 175 -8.29 -10.39 18.43
C ARG A 175 -8.98 -11.66 18.93
#